data_AF-A0A6N2LG58-F1
#
_entry.id   AF-A0A6N2LG58-F1
#
_cell.length_a   1.000
_cell.length_b   1.000
_cell.length_c   1.000
_cell.angle_alpha   90.00
_cell.angle_beta   90.00
_cell.angle_gamma   90.00
#
_symmetry.space_group_name_H-M   'P 1'
#
loop_
_entity.id
_entity.type
_entity.pdbx_description
1 polymer ?
#
loop_
_entity_poly.entity_id
_entity_poly.type
_entity_poly.pdbx_seq_one_letter_code
_entity_poly.pdbx_strand_id
1 'polypeptide(L)'
;MYSNDQTYTSLGRRIFDISIQGITLRKNFNIAEKAGGVGIGIIEVFDNIIVNGSTLEIHLYWAGKGTTSVPDRGVHGPLISAIAVTPYLKKGGLSVGAVIGIVAASCVLAALFLLLLRMKGYLGGKDLEDKGCVVRWSCNCC
;
A
#
# COMPACT_ATOMS: atom_id res chain seq x y z
N MET A 1 38.56 14.01 16.54
CA MET A 1 37.29 14.56 17.06
C MET A 1 36.86 15.65 16.07
N TYR A 2 35.78 15.45 15.32
CA TYR A 2 35.24 16.45 14.38
C TYR A 2 34.26 17.36 15.14
N SER A 3 34.51 18.68 15.14
CA SER A 3 33.75 19.67 15.91
C SER A 3 32.57 20.25 15.13
N ASN A 4 31.45 20.48 15.85
CA ASN A 4 30.15 21.01 15.40
C ASN A 4 30.15 22.51 15.05
N ASP A 5 31.24 23.02 14.48
CA ASP A 5 31.34 24.43 14.14
C ASP A 5 30.71 24.69 12.77
N GLN A 6 29.88 25.72 12.67
CA GLN A 6 29.12 26.10 11.46
C GLN A 6 30.00 26.62 10.30
N THR A 7 31.32 26.50 10.43
CA THR A 7 32.28 26.95 9.43
C THR A 7 32.45 25.87 8.36
N TYR A 8 32.57 26.29 7.10
CA TYR A 8 32.73 25.45 5.90
C TYR A 8 33.89 24.41 5.94
N THR A 9 34.68 24.42 7.02
CA THR A 9 35.99 23.81 7.15
C THR A 9 36.05 22.62 8.12
N SER A 10 35.05 22.42 9.01
CA SER A 10 35.14 21.35 10.04
C SER A 10 34.23 20.14 9.80
N LEU A 11 33.14 20.29 9.05
CA LEU A 11 32.20 19.21 8.73
C LEU A 11 31.94 19.21 7.23
N GLY A 12 32.67 18.38 6.49
CA GLY A 12 32.61 18.33 5.03
C GLY A 12 31.17 18.26 4.53
N ARG A 13 30.74 19.28 3.77
CA ARG A 13 29.40 19.29 3.18
C ARG A 13 29.37 18.26 2.07
N ARG A 14 28.64 17.16 2.30
CA ARG A 14 28.38 16.12 1.31
C ARG A 14 27.18 16.54 0.48
N ILE A 15 27.46 16.94 -0.75
CA ILE A 15 26.48 17.41 -1.71
C ILE A 15 26.55 16.45 -2.89
N PHE A 16 25.43 15.90 -3.35
CA PHE A 16 25.40 15.03 -4.52
C PHE A 16 24.08 15.17 -5.25
N ASP A 17 24.04 14.70 -6.48
CA ASP A 17 22.85 14.69 -7.32
C ASP A 17 22.21 13.30 -7.28
N ILE A 18 20.89 13.27 -7.25
CA ILE A 18 20.06 12.07 -7.29
C ILE A 18 19.27 12.09 -8.59
N SER A 19 19.54 11.11 -9.44
CA SER A 19 18.79 10.88 -10.67
C SER A 19 18.20 9.48 -10.67
N ILE A 20 16.96 9.37 -11.12
CA ILE A 20 16.24 8.10 -11.25
C ILE A 20 15.71 8.01 -12.69
N GLN A 21 15.99 6.91 -13.38
CA GLN A 21 15.61 6.69 -14.79
C GLN A 21 16.04 7.84 -15.72
N GLY A 22 17.24 8.39 -15.50
CA GLY A 22 17.78 9.52 -16.28
C GLY A 22 17.17 10.89 -15.95
N ILE A 23 16.18 10.96 -15.05
CA ILE A 23 15.57 12.22 -14.60
C ILE A 23 16.25 12.64 -13.30
N THR A 24 16.79 13.87 -13.24
CA THR A 24 17.38 14.39 -12.01
C THR A 24 16.28 14.90 -11.08
N LEU A 25 16.00 14.16 -10.00
CA LEU A 25 14.98 14.50 -9.01
C LEU A 25 15.52 15.46 -7.94
N ARG A 26 16.81 15.35 -7.62
CA ARG A 26 17.46 16.21 -6.64
C ARG A 26 18.83 16.65 -7.14
N LYS A 27 19.03 17.96 -7.24
CA LYS A 27 20.33 18.57 -7.53
C LYS A 27 20.91 19.16 -6.25
N ASN A 28 22.21 19.04 -6.08
CA ASN A 28 22.97 19.56 -4.96
C ASN A 28 22.36 19.18 -3.59
N PHE A 29 21.97 17.91 -3.45
CA PHE A 29 21.34 17.44 -2.22
C PHE A 29 22.34 17.41 -1.07
N ASN A 30 22.10 18.24 -0.05
CA ASN A 30 22.87 18.32 1.17
C ASN A 30 22.10 17.65 2.32
N ILE A 31 22.57 16.47 2.74
CA ILE A 31 21.92 15.69 3.81
C ILE A 31 21.90 16.47 5.13
N ALA A 32 23.01 17.10 5.51
CA ALA A 32 23.14 17.76 6.81
C ALA A 32 22.21 18.97 6.93
N GLU A 33 22.08 19.74 5.85
CA GLU A 33 21.16 20.88 5.79
C GLU A 33 19.71 20.42 5.84
N LYS A 34 19.37 19.36 5.09
CA LYS A 34 18.03 18.80 5.09
C LYS A 34 17.65 18.16 6.43
N ALA A 35 18.61 17.55 7.12
CA ALA A 35 18.45 16.93 8.42
C ALA A 35 18.51 17.91 9.60
N GLY A 36 18.90 19.16 9.35
CA GLY A 36 19.09 20.18 10.40
C GLY A 36 20.35 19.97 11.26
N GLY A 37 21.28 19.12 10.82
CA GLY A 37 22.49 18.77 11.56
C GLY A 37 23.25 17.59 10.96
N VAL A 38 24.48 17.37 11.43
CA VAL A 38 25.33 16.24 11.00
C VAL A 38 25.03 15.01 11.86
N GLY A 39 25.09 13.82 11.26
CA GLY A 39 24.85 12.55 11.96
C GLY A 39 23.37 12.19 12.15
N ILE A 40 22.46 13.02 11.63
CA ILE A 40 21.02 12.77 11.66
C ILE A 40 20.62 12.05 10.36
N GLY A 41 20.01 10.88 10.50
CA GLY A 41 19.46 10.13 9.37
C GLY A 41 18.12 10.71 8.90
N ILE A 42 17.97 10.89 7.59
CA ILE A 42 16.73 11.31 6.95
C ILE A 42 16.32 10.31 5.87
N ILE A 43 15.01 10.24 5.62
CA ILE A 43 14.43 9.39 4.59
C ILE A 43 13.88 10.29 3.50
N GLU A 44 14.35 10.10 2.27
CA GLU A 44 13.81 10.74 1.07
C GLU A 44 12.93 9.74 0.32
N VAL A 45 11.68 10.11 0.08
CA VAL A 45 10.68 9.27 -0.60
C VAL A 45 10.42 9.87 -1.99
N PHE A 46 10.52 9.03 -3.02
CA PHE A 46 10.23 9.40 -4.39
C PHE A 46 9.08 8.52 -4.91
N ASP A 47 7.90 9.12 -5.02
CA ASP A 47 6.70 8.45 -5.53
C ASP A 47 6.52 8.67 -7.04
N ASN A 48 5.65 7.85 -7.66
CA ASN A 48 5.27 7.98 -9.07
C ASN A 48 6.42 7.84 -10.08
N ILE A 49 7.46 7.06 -9.73
CA ILE A 49 8.54 6.75 -10.66
C ILE A 49 8.03 5.72 -11.67
N ILE A 50 8.02 6.12 -12.95
CA ILE A 50 7.67 5.23 -14.06
C ILE A 50 8.93 4.48 -14.48
N VAL A 51 8.90 3.16 -14.36
CA VAL A 51 9.99 2.27 -14.78
C VAL A 51 9.62 1.64 -16.13
N ASN A 52 10.34 2.00 -17.18
CA ASN A 52 10.17 1.40 -18.50
C ASN A 52 10.97 0.08 -18.55
N GLY A 53 10.29 -1.05 -18.42
CA GLY A 53 10.91 -2.38 -18.48
C GLY A 53 11.09 -3.02 -17.10
N SER A 54 12.17 -3.78 -16.93
CA SER A 54 12.46 -4.55 -15.70
C SER A 54 13.54 -3.93 -14.82
N THR A 55 14.19 -2.85 -15.26
CA THR A 55 15.37 -2.28 -14.61
C THR A 55 15.08 -0.87 -14.10
N LEU A 56 15.35 -0.64 -12.81
CA LEU A 56 15.29 0.67 -12.18
C LEU A 56 16.72 1.21 -12.05
N GLU A 57 17.03 2.27 -12.79
CA GLU A 57 18.33 2.94 -12.71
C GLU A 57 18.30 4.08 -11.70
N ILE A 58 19.20 4.03 -10.71
CA ILE A 58 19.38 5.09 -9.70
C ILE A 58 20.83 5.56 -9.77
N HIS A 59 21.02 6.81 -10.15
CA HIS A 59 22.32 7.44 -10.29
C HIS A 59 22.51 8.42 -9.14
N LEU A 60 23.49 8.11 -8.29
CA LEU A 60 23.95 9.02 -7.25
C LEU A 60 25.37 9.46 -7.62
N TYR A 61 25.54 10.73 -7.97
CA TYR A 61 26.85 11.20 -8.40
C TYR A 61 27.20 12.55 -7.80
N TRP A 62 28.50 12.77 -7.63
CA TRP A 62 29.02 14.03 -7.14
C TRP A 62 29.29 14.96 -8.32
N ALA A 63 28.53 16.04 -8.44
CA ALA A 63 28.69 17.03 -9.51
C ALA A 63 29.84 18.04 -9.27
N GLY A 64 30.80 17.73 -8.40
CA GLY A 64 31.93 18.64 -8.08
C GLY A 64 31.56 19.78 -7.13
N LYS A 65 30.43 19.70 -6.43
CA LYS A 65 29.96 20.70 -5.45
C LYS A 65 30.13 20.18 -4.02
N GLY A 66 30.67 20.99 -3.10
CA GLY A 66 30.97 20.56 -1.72
C GLY A 66 32.35 21.02 -1.25
N THR A 67 32.89 20.41 -0.19
CA THR A 67 34.21 20.76 0.36
C THR A 67 35.31 20.00 -0.40
N THR A 68 36.16 20.69 -1.16
CA THR A 68 37.21 20.07 -2.01
C THR A 68 38.58 19.97 -1.34
N SER A 69 38.79 20.63 -0.18
CA SER A 69 40.06 20.61 0.54
C SER A 69 39.85 20.94 2.02
N VAL A 70 40.11 19.98 2.91
CA VAL A 70 40.62 20.06 4.31
C VAL A 70 40.29 18.73 5.01
N PRO A 71 41.21 18.07 5.76
CA PRO A 71 42.67 18.23 5.86
C PRO A 71 43.46 17.22 5.01
N ASP A 72 42.79 16.23 4.42
CA ASP A 72 43.34 15.25 3.47
C ASP A 72 42.41 15.18 2.24
N ARG A 73 42.91 14.81 1.05
CA ARG A 73 42.10 14.71 -0.18
C ARG A 73 41.18 13.48 -0.07
N GLY A 74 40.11 13.63 0.72
CA GLY A 74 39.23 12.55 1.16
C GLY A 74 37.94 12.41 0.35
N VAL A 75 37.49 11.16 0.26
CA VAL A 75 36.39 10.61 -0.55
C VAL A 75 35.16 11.51 -0.65
N HIS A 76 34.94 12.07 -1.84
CA HIS A 76 33.71 12.78 -2.21
C HIS A 76 32.75 11.81 -2.88
N GLY A 77 31.71 11.39 -2.16
CA GLY A 77 30.72 10.47 -2.69
C GLY A 77 29.37 10.58 -1.97
N PRO A 78 28.28 10.16 -2.62
CA PRO A 78 26.97 10.06 -2.00
C PRO A 78 27.04 9.20 -0.73
N LEU A 79 26.40 9.66 0.34
CA LEU A 79 26.28 8.89 1.58
C LEU A 79 24.84 8.38 1.69
N ILE A 80 24.66 7.08 1.50
CA ILE A 80 23.37 6.40 1.62
C ILE A 80 23.51 5.23 2.60
N SER A 81 22.48 5.02 3.42
CA SER A 81 22.43 3.89 4.37
C SER A 81 21.64 2.72 3.79
N ALA A 82 20.49 3.01 3.16
CA ALA A 82 19.62 2.00 2.58
C ALA A 82 18.82 2.57 1.40
N ILE A 83 18.42 1.68 0.48
CA ILE A 83 17.48 1.96 -0.61
C ILE A 83 16.35 0.95 -0.50
N ALA A 84 15.11 1.41 -0.47
CA ALA A 84 13.92 0.57 -0.48
C ALA A 84 13.11 0.86 -1.75
N VAL A 85 12.72 -0.19 -2.46
CA VAL A 85 11.92 -0.10 -3.69
C VAL A 85 10.61 -0.86 -3.48
N THR A 86 9.49 -0.14 -3.51
CA THR A 86 8.16 -0.72 -3.34
C THR A 86 7.42 -0.70 -4.67
N PRO A 87 7.15 -1.86 -5.31
CA PRO A 87 6.40 -1.88 -6.55
C PRO A 87 4.93 -1.53 -6.27
N TYR A 88 4.40 -0.56 -7.02
CA TYR A 88 2.97 -0.29 -7.00
C TYR A 88 2.24 -1.34 -7.85
N LEU A 89 1.91 -2.47 -7.22
CA LEU A 89 1.03 -3.45 -7.83
C LEU A 89 -0.40 -2.94 -7.69
N LYS A 90 -0.99 -2.52 -8.82
CA LYS A 90 -2.42 -2.26 -8.89
C LYS A 90 -3.11 -3.59 -8.58
N LYS A 91 -3.57 -3.77 -7.33
CA LYS A 91 -4.34 -4.94 -6.93
C LYS A 91 -5.60 -4.95 -7.79
N GLY A 92 -5.63 -5.83 -8.78
CA GLY A 92 -6.79 -6.04 -9.64
C GLY A 92 -7.90 -6.67 -8.81
N GLY A 93 -8.78 -5.84 -8.24
CA GLY A 93 -10.07 -6.32 -7.74
C GLY A 93 -10.92 -6.82 -8.91
N LEU A 94 -11.82 -7.78 -8.65
CA LEU A 94 -12.87 -8.12 -9.60
C LEU A 94 -13.64 -6.85 -9.96
N SER A 95 -13.79 -6.60 -11.26
CA SER A 95 -14.62 -5.49 -11.73
C SER A 95 -16.01 -5.59 -11.11
N VAL A 96 -16.60 -4.45 -10.77
CA VAL A 96 -17.99 -4.38 -10.28
C VAL A 96 -18.93 -5.16 -11.21
N GLY A 97 -18.71 -5.10 -12.52
CA GLY A 97 -19.47 -5.88 -13.51
C GLY A 97 -19.31 -7.39 -13.35
N ALA A 98 -18.13 -7.89 -13.00
CA ALA A 98 -17.89 -9.31 -12.75
C ALA A 98 -18.60 -9.77 -11.47
N VAL A 99 -18.58 -8.96 -10.41
CA VAL A 99 -19.30 -9.27 -9.15
C VAL A 99 -20.80 -9.34 -9.39
N ILE A 100 -21.37 -8.35 -10.10
CA ILE A 100 -22.80 -8.33 -10.44
C ILE A 100 -23.17 -9.54 -11.30
N GLY A 101 -22.34 -9.90 -12.28
CA GLY A 101 -22.55 -11.07 -13.13
C GLY A 101 -22.62 -12.38 -12.34
N ILE A 102 -21.71 -12.57 -11.38
CA ILE A 102 -21.69 -13.77 -10.53
C ILE A 102 -22.95 -13.85 -9.66
N VAL A 103 -23.38 -12.74 -9.08
CA VAL A 103 -24.59 -12.68 -8.23
C VAL A 103 -25.85 -12.93 -9.05
N ALA A 104 -25.99 -12.30 -10.21
CA ALA A 104 -27.15 -12.50 -11.08
C ALA A 104 -27.24 -13.95 -11.57
N ALA A 105 -26.13 -14.54 -12.00
CA ALA A 105 -26.10 -15.93 -12.46
C ALA A 105 -26.48 -16.92 -11.36
N SER A 106 -25.98 -16.72 -10.13
CA SER A 106 -26.32 -17.60 -9.00
C SER A 106 -27.79 -17.49 -8.61
N CYS A 107 -28.37 -16.29 -8.60
CA CYS A 107 -29.80 -16.08 -8.35
C CYS A 107 -30.68 -16.78 -9.39
N VAL A 108 -30.33 -16.68 -10.67
CA VAL A 108 -31.09 -17.31 -11.76
C VAL A 108 -31.00 -18.84 -11.65
N LEU A 109 -29.82 -19.39 -11.40
CA LEU A 109 -29.65 -20.84 -11.19
C LEU A 109 -30.46 -21.35 -9.99
N ALA A 110 -30.44 -20.62 -8.88
CA ALA A 110 -31.22 -20.97 -7.69
C ALA A 110 -32.73 -20.93 -7.98
N ALA A 111 -33.22 -19.90 -8.66
CA ALA A 111 -34.63 -19.79 -9.04
C ALA A 111 -35.06 -20.95 -9.97
N LEU A 112 -34.25 -21.28 -10.98
CA LEU A 112 -34.50 -22.41 -11.87
C LEU A 112 -34.56 -23.74 -11.10
N PHE A 113 -33.62 -23.95 -10.18
CA PHE A 113 -33.59 -25.15 -9.34
C PHE A 113 -34.83 -25.25 -8.44
N LEU A 114 -35.26 -24.15 -7.80
CA LEU A 114 -36.47 -24.11 -6.99
C LEU A 114 -37.74 -24.38 -7.83
N LEU A 115 -37.82 -23.87 -9.06
CA LEU A 115 -38.94 -24.15 -9.96
C LEU A 115 -38.99 -25.64 -10.35
N LEU A 116 -37.85 -26.26 -10.64
CA LEU A 116 -37.76 -27.70 -10.92
C LEU A 116 -38.19 -28.55 -9.72
N LEU A 117 -37.74 -28.19 -8.52
CA LEU A 117 -38.15 -28.87 -7.28
C LEU A 117 -39.66 -28.75 -7.02
N ARG A 118 -40.25 -27.58 -7.31
CA ARG A 118 -41.69 -27.35 -7.21
C ARG A 118 -42.47 -28.18 -8.23
N MET A 119 -42.01 -28.25 -9.48
CA MET A 119 -42.64 -29.07 -10.52
C MET A 119 -42.55 -30.58 -10.23
N LYS A 120 -41.46 -31.04 -9.61
CA LYS A 120 -41.33 -32.44 -9.17
C LYS A 120 -42.08 -32.78 -7.87
N GLY A 121 -42.79 -31.82 -7.26
CA GLY A 121 -43.63 -32.07 -6.08
C GLY A 121 -42.86 -32.32 -4.77
N TYR A 122 -41.55 -32.02 -4.72
CA TYR A 122 -40.73 -32.21 -3.50
C TYR A 122 -41.05 -31.17 -2.40
N LEU A 123 -41.62 -30.03 -2.77
CA LEU A 123 -42.09 -28.98 -1.85
C LEU A 123 -43.54 -29.24 -1.40
N GLY A 124 -43.81 -30.45 -0.92
CA GLY A 124 -45.04 -30.79 -0.18
C GLY A 124 -44.92 -30.30 1.26
N GLY A 125 -45.19 -29.01 1.49
CA GLY A 125 -45.28 -28.43 2.82
C GLY A 125 -46.61 -28.78 3.47
N LYS A 126 -46.56 -29.38 4.67
CA LYS A 126 -47.71 -29.75 5.48
C LYS A 126 -48.39 -28.51 6.04
N ASP A 127 -49.69 -28.36 5.83
CA ASP A 127 -50.53 -27.48 6.64
C ASP A 127 -50.54 -27.99 8.09
N LEU A 128 -49.99 -27.21 9.02
CA LEU A 128 -50.23 -27.41 10.45
C LEU A 128 -51.58 -26.79 10.77
N GLU A 129 -52.61 -27.63 10.75
CA GLU A 129 -53.94 -27.36 11.26
C GLU A 129 -53.85 -27.00 12.76
N ASP A 130 -53.94 -25.71 13.07
CA ASP A 130 -54.06 -25.21 14.44
C ASP A 130 -55.42 -25.63 14.99
N LYS A 131 -55.45 -26.71 15.78
CA LYS A 131 -56.62 -27.05 16.60
C LYS A 131 -56.52 -26.29 17.91
N GLY A 132 -57.19 -25.13 17.96
CA GLY A 132 -57.47 -24.43 19.20
C GLY A 132 -58.03 -25.38 20.25
N CYS A 133 -57.36 -25.47 21.40
CA CYS A 133 -57.82 -26.22 22.56
C CYS A 133 -58.78 -25.34 23.38
N VAL A 134 -60.07 -25.69 23.39
CA VAL A 134 -61.05 -25.12 24.32
C VAL A 134 -61.05 -25.97 25.58
N VAL A 135 -60.47 -25.46 26.66
CA VAL A 135 -60.52 -26.09 27.98
C VAL A 135 -61.79 -25.60 28.69
N ARG A 136 -62.76 -26.49 28.90
CA ARG A 136 -63.99 -26.21 29.67
C ARG A 136 -63.88 -26.89 31.03
N TRP A 137 -63.74 -26.11 32.10
CA TRP A 137 -63.81 -26.58 33.47
C TRP A 137 -65.27 -26.59 33.94
N SER A 138 -65.71 -27.69 34.54
CA SER A 138 -66.97 -27.79 35.26
C SER A 138 -66.67 -28.04 36.73
N CYS A 139 -66.88 -27.05 37.59
CA CYS A 139 -66.86 -27.23 39.04
C CYS A 139 -68.27 -27.55 39.52
N ASN A 140 -68.44 -28.69 40.19
CA ASN A 140 -69.61 -28.95 41.03
C ASN A 140 -69.21 -28.65 42.47
N CYS A 141 -69.89 -27.68 43.09
CA CYS A 141 -69.83 -27.46 44.53
C CYS A 141 -70.69 -28.53 45.24
N CYS A 142 -70.13 -29.17 46.27
CA CYS A 142 -70.89 -29.77 47.37
C CYS A 142 -70.84 -28.81 48.56
#